data_AF-A0A1E3GVK2-F1
#
_entry.id   AF-A0A1E3GVK2-F1
#
_cell.length_a   1.000
_cell.length_b   1.000
_cell.length_c   1.000
_cell.angle_alpha   90.00
_cell.angle_beta   90.00
_cell.angle_gamma   90.00
#
_symmetry.space_group_name_H-M   'P 1'
#
loop_
_entity.id
_entity.type
_entity.pdbx_description
1 polymer ?
#
loop_
_entity_poly.entity_id
_entity_poly.type
_entity_poly.pdbx_seq_one_letter_code
_entity_poly.pdbx_strand_id
1 'polypeptide(L)'
;MNATSKLFFSSLLSGKNLFYLILIIIFTGLALAGIWLLVTGQSALIYPDPLVTAGISGVSVILAVLFALIVAYQPLSKIKRSMDEMELQNRHNQDAILRLLDEMGDLADGDLTVTATVTEDITGAIADSVNYTIDALRSLVAQINSTTLQVASAAQETQATALHLTDASEHQAQQISEVSSAITQMAASIELVSENASQSSEVAKHR
;
A
#
# COMPACT_ATOMS: atom_id res chain seq x y z
N MET A 1 15.89 -28.13 -5.20
CA MET A 1 14.89 -29.09 -5.73
C MET A 1 13.52 -28.44 -5.62
N ASN A 2 12.90 -28.05 -6.74
CA ASN A 2 11.64 -27.29 -6.78
C ASN A 2 10.45 -28.14 -6.25
N ALA A 3 9.39 -27.48 -5.74
CA ALA A 3 8.22 -28.16 -5.16
C ALA A 3 7.58 -29.19 -6.11
N THR A 4 7.58 -28.90 -7.41
CA THR A 4 7.14 -29.80 -8.49
C THR A 4 7.98 -31.07 -8.60
N SER A 5 9.30 -30.98 -8.41
CA SER A 5 10.19 -32.15 -8.39
C SER A 5 9.94 -33.01 -7.16
N LYS A 6 9.76 -32.41 -5.97
CA LYS A 6 9.42 -33.18 -4.75
C LYS A 6 8.08 -33.91 -4.86
N LEU A 7 7.05 -33.26 -5.42
CA LEU A 7 5.74 -33.86 -5.67
C LEU A 7 5.80 -35.02 -6.67
N PHE A 8 6.60 -34.87 -7.73
CA PHE A 8 6.82 -35.93 -8.71
C PHE A 8 7.50 -37.15 -8.07
N PHE A 9 8.62 -36.96 -7.37
CA PHE A 9 9.33 -38.06 -6.71
C PHE A 9 8.51 -38.70 -5.58
N SER A 10 7.79 -37.90 -4.78
CA SER A 10 6.90 -38.42 -3.74
C SER A 10 5.71 -39.22 -4.31
N SER A 11 5.14 -38.78 -5.43
CA SER A 11 4.08 -39.52 -6.11
C SER A 11 4.62 -40.80 -6.76
N LEU A 12 5.85 -40.77 -7.30
CA LEU A 12 6.53 -41.93 -7.89
C LEU A 12 6.84 -43.00 -6.83
N LEU A 13 7.31 -42.58 -5.65
CA LEU A 13 7.65 -43.45 -4.51
C LEU A 13 6.47 -43.69 -3.54
N SER A 14 5.24 -43.29 -3.88
CA SER A 14 4.07 -43.61 -3.05
C SER A 14 3.89 -45.13 -2.96
N GLY A 15 3.48 -45.66 -1.80
CA GLY A 15 3.47 -47.11 -1.55
C GLY A 15 2.72 -47.95 -2.61
N LYS A 16 1.68 -47.39 -3.24
CA LYS A 16 0.96 -48.02 -4.35
C LYS A 16 1.73 -47.97 -5.68
N ASN A 17 2.43 -46.88 -5.96
CA ASN A 17 3.22 -46.72 -7.19
C ASN A 17 4.56 -47.43 -7.10
N LEU A 18 5.10 -47.62 -5.89
CA LEU A 18 6.28 -48.44 -5.64
C LEU A 18 6.06 -49.89 -6.11
N PHE A 19 4.86 -50.44 -5.88
CA PHE A 19 4.49 -51.76 -6.38
C PHE A 19 4.52 -51.83 -7.91
N TYR A 20 3.90 -50.88 -8.60
CA TYR A 20 3.92 -50.84 -10.06
C TYR A 20 5.33 -50.59 -10.63
N LEU A 21 6.15 -49.79 -9.94
CA LEU A 21 7.52 -49.51 -10.34
C LEU A 21 8.41 -50.76 -10.24
N ILE A 22 8.29 -51.53 -9.16
CA ILE A 22 8.94 -52.83 -9.01
C ILE A 22 8.50 -53.77 -10.15
N LEU A 23 7.21 -53.79 -10.43
CA LEU A 23 6.64 -54.67 -11.44
C LEU A 23 7.09 -54.29 -12.86
N ILE A 24 7.21 -52.99 -13.19
CA ILE A 24 7.83 -52.51 -14.43
C ILE A 24 9.28 -53.01 -14.55
N ILE A 25 10.08 -52.90 -13.49
CA ILE A 25 11.48 -53.36 -13.48
C ILE A 25 11.56 -54.87 -13.75
N ILE A 26 10.70 -55.65 -13.09
CA ILE A 26 10.62 -57.12 -13.27
C ILE A 26 10.27 -57.48 -14.71
N PHE A 27 9.19 -56.91 -15.27
CA PHE A 27 8.74 -57.23 -16.63
C PHE A 27 9.69 -56.71 -17.70
N THR A 28 10.35 -55.58 -17.49
CA THR A 28 11.40 -55.07 -18.39
C THR A 28 12.62 -56.00 -18.36
N GLY A 29 13.02 -56.48 -17.19
CA GLY A 29 14.09 -57.46 -17.04
C GLY A 29 13.77 -58.79 -17.72
N LEU A 30 12.54 -59.30 -17.57
CA LEU A 30 12.07 -60.51 -18.26
C LEU A 30 12.02 -60.35 -19.78
N ALA A 31 11.58 -59.19 -20.27
CA ALA A 31 11.59 -58.88 -21.70
C ALA A 31 13.01 -58.88 -22.26
N LEU A 32 13.95 -58.20 -21.59
CA LEU A 32 15.36 -58.14 -22.01
C LEU A 32 16.03 -59.52 -21.96
N ALA A 33 15.79 -60.29 -20.90
CA ALA A 33 16.32 -61.64 -20.79
C ALA A 33 15.77 -62.57 -21.87
N GLY A 34 14.46 -62.50 -22.17
CA GLY A 34 13.83 -63.27 -23.23
C GLY A 34 14.35 -62.92 -24.64
N ILE A 35 14.55 -61.62 -24.92
CA ILE A 35 15.15 -61.15 -26.17
C ILE A 35 16.62 -61.63 -26.28
N TRP A 36 17.38 -61.52 -25.20
CA TRP A 36 18.78 -61.96 -25.16
C TRP A 36 18.91 -63.47 -25.41
N LEU A 37 18.05 -64.28 -24.81
CA LEU A 37 18.00 -65.73 -24.97
C LEU A 37 17.67 -66.13 -26.42
N LEU A 38 16.79 -65.38 -27.09
CA LEU A 38 16.45 -65.57 -28.51
C LEU A 38 17.61 -65.21 -29.44
N VAL A 39 18.27 -64.08 -29.19
CA VAL A 39 19.38 -63.60 -30.04
C VAL A 39 20.61 -64.51 -29.94
N THR A 40 20.89 -65.06 -28.76
CA THR A 40 22.05 -65.94 -28.52
C THR A 40 21.83 -67.40 -28.91
N GLY A 41 20.60 -67.78 -29.30
CA GLY A 41 20.25 -69.16 -29.61
C GLY A 41 20.27 -70.11 -28.41
N GLN A 42 20.42 -69.59 -27.18
CA GLN A 42 20.45 -70.36 -25.94
C GLN A 42 19.04 -70.72 -25.43
N SER A 43 18.00 -70.45 -26.23
CA SER A 43 16.60 -70.68 -25.84
C SER A 43 16.30 -72.12 -25.47
N ALA A 44 16.95 -73.08 -26.14
CA ALA A 44 16.79 -74.51 -25.92
C ALA A 44 17.19 -75.00 -24.52
N LEU A 45 17.92 -74.19 -23.72
CA LEU A 45 18.34 -74.55 -22.36
C LEU A 45 17.20 -74.45 -21.33
N ILE A 46 16.16 -73.64 -21.61
CA ILE A 46 15.05 -73.36 -20.69
C ILE A 46 13.71 -73.72 -21.33
N TYR A 47 13.49 -73.38 -22.60
CA TYR A 47 12.29 -73.72 -23.37
C TYR A 47 12.66 -74.15 -24.81
N PRO A 48 12.35 -75.40 -25.22
CA PRO A 48 12.73 -75.91 -26.55
C PRO A 48 12.16 -75.10 -27.72
N ASP A 49 10.97 -74.49 -27.55
CA ASP A 49 10.27 -73.78 -28.62
C ASP A 49 10.58 -72.27 -28.64
N PRO A 50 11.29 -71.76 -29.66
CA PRO A 50 11.63 -70.33 -29.76
C PRO A 50 10.41 -69.43 -29.89
N LEU A 51 9.30 -69.94 -30.45
CA LEU A 51 8.02 -69.23 -30.55
C LEU A 51 7.42 -68.90 -29.16
N VAL A 52 7.60 -69.79 -28.18
CA VAL A 52 7.08 -69.59 -26.81
C VAL A 52 7.87 -68.51 -26.09
N THR A 53 9.20 -68.51 -26.20
CA THR A 53 10.08 -67.46 -25.64
C THR A 53 9.79 -66.09 -26.28
N ALA A 54 9.52 -66.05 -27.59
CA ALA A 54 9.10 -64.83 -28.28
C ALA A 54 7.73 -64.33 -27.78
N GLY A 55 6.78 -65.23 -27.55
CA GLY A 55 5.48 -64.89 -26.96
C GLY A 55 5.59 -64.30 -25.56
N ILE A 56 6.36 -64.94 -24.67
CA ILE A 56 6.53 -64.49 -23.28
C ILE A 56 7.24 -63.13 -23.20
N SER A 57 8.29 -62.93 -24.00
CA SER A 57 8.99 -61.64 -24.06
C SER A 57 8.09 -60.53 -24.61
N GLY A 58 7.30 -60.81 -25.65
CA GLY A 58 6.30 -59.88 -26.18
C GLY A 58 5.23 -59.49 -25.14
N VAL A 59 4.66 -60.46 -24.42
CA VAL A 59 3.68 -60.20 -23.35
C VAL A 59 4.31 -59.37 -22.22
N SER A 60 5.57 -59.64 -21.88
CA SER A 60 6.29 -58.89 -20.84
C SER A 60 6.50 -57.42 -21.21
N VAL A 61 6.80 -57.11 -22.47
CA VAL A 61 6.88 -55.73 -22.97
C VAL A 61 5.54 -55.02 -22.86
N ILE A 62 4.44 -55.68 -23.27
CA ILE A 62 3.09 -55.10 -23.20
C ILE A 62 2.71 -54.76 -21.77
N LEU A 63 2.99 -55.67 -20.82
CA LEU A 63 2.73 -55.44 -19.40
C LEU A 63 3.58 -54.29 -18.85
N ALA A 64 4.88 -54.24 -19.15
CA ALA A 64 5.75 -53.14 -18.73
C ALA A 64 5.24 -51.78 -19.21
N VAL A 65 4.79 -51.68 -20.47
CA VAL A 65 4.20 -50.45 -21.03
C VAL A 65 2.88 -50.10 -20.34
N LEU A 66 2.02 -51.08 -20.08
CA LEU A 66 0.73 -50.88 -19.41
C LEU A 66 0.93 -50.31 -18.00
N PHE A 67 1.86 -50.86 -17.22
CA PHE A 67 2.15 -50.34 -15.87
C PHE A 67 2.80 -48.95 -15.91
N ALA A 68 3.67 -48.69 -16.90
CA ALA A 68 4.25 -47.36 -17.10
C ALA A 68 3.16 -46.31 -17.39
N LEU A 69 2.17 -46.65 -18.23
CA LEU A 69 1.03 -45.78 -18.50
C LEU A 69 0.20 -45.52 -17.24
N ILE A 70 -0.12 -46.55 -16.44
CA ILE A 70 -0.90 -46.40 -15.20
C ILE A 70 -0.24 -45.41 -14.23
N VAL A 71 1.09 -45.49 -14.06
CA VAL A 71 1.84 -44.56 -13.18
C VAL A 71 1.85 -43.14 -13.77
N ALA A 72 1.96 -43.00 -15.09
CA ALA A 72 2.01 -41.70 -15.77
C ALA A 72 0.68 -40.93 -15.76
N TYR A 73 -0.49 -41.59 -15.75
CA TYR A 73 -1.80 -40.92 -15.78
C TYR A 73 -2.21 -40.26 -14.46
N GLN A 74 -1.73 -40.76 -13.31
CA GLN A 74 -2.07 -40.21 -11.99
C GLN A 74 -1.66 -38.73 -11.77
N PRO A 75 -0.41 -38.30 -12.05
CA PRO A 75 0.02 -36.92 -11.82
C PRO A 75 -0.72 -35.90 -12.69
N LEU A 76 -1.16 -36.27 -13.91
CA LEU A 76 -1.89 -35.38 -14.80
C LEU A 76 -3.20 -34.84 -14.17
N SER A 77 -3.91 -35.70 -13.43
CA SER A 77 -5.14 -35.31 -12.74
C SER A 77 -4.91 -34.33 -11.57
N LYS A 78 -3.80 -34.50 -10.83
CA LYS A 78 -3.42 -33.62 -9.73
C LYS A 78 -2.97 -32.26 -10.24
N ILE A 79 -2.20 -32.24 -11.32
CA ILE A 79 -1.73 -31.00 -11.97
C ILE A 79 -2.95 -30.19 -12.42
N LYS A 80 -3.91 -30.82 -13.11
CA LYS A 80 -5.13 -30.12 -13.55
C LYS A 80 -5.89 -29.49 -12.39
N ARG A 81 -6.14 -30.24 -11.30
CA ARG A 81 -6.82 -29.70 -10.11
C ARG A 81 -6.05 -28.54 -9.47
N SER A 82 -4.73 -28.67 -9.33
CA SER A 82 -3.91 -27.57 -8.79
C SER A 82 -3.92 -26.34 -9.69
N MET A 83 -3.99 -26.52 -11.02
CA MET A 83 -4.11 -25.40 -11.96
C MET A 83 -5.47 -24.72 -11.82
N ASP A 84 -6.55 -25.49 -11.71
CA ASP A 84 -7.91 -24.95 -11.51
C ASP A 84 -8.00 -24.17 -10.18
N GLU A 85 -7.39 -24.69 -9.10
CA GLU A 85 -7.31 -24.02 -7.79
C GLU A 85 -6.49 -22.72 -7.85
N MET A 86 -5.33 -22.76 -8.53
CA MET A 86 -4.50 -21.57 -8.75
C MET A 86 -5.22 -20.51 -9.57
N GLU A 87 -5.96 -20.92 -10.61
CA GLU A 87 -6.73 -20.02 -11.46
C GLU A 87 -7.86 -19.36 -10.66
N LEU A 88 -8.53 -20.12 -9.80
CA LEU A 88 -9.57 -19.58 -8.91
C LEU A 88 -9.00 -18.60 -7.89
N GLN A 89 -7.88 -18.92 -7.24
CA GLN A 89 -7.18 -17.99 -6.35
C GLN A 89 -6.74 -16.71 -7.08
N ASN A 90 -6.22 -16.85 -8.30
CA ASN A 90 -5.78 -15.70 -9.09
C ASN A 90 -6.96 -14.81 -9.52
N ARG A 91 -8.11 -15.40 -9.87
CA ARG A 91 -9.34 -14.64 -10.12
C ARG A 91 -9.81 -13.91 -8.87
N HIS A 92 -9.86 -14.61 -7.74
CA HIS A 92 -10.27 -14.01 -6.47
C HIS A 92 -9.37 -12.84 -6.06
N ASN A 93 -8.06 -12.98 -6.25
CA ASN A 93 -7.10 -11.90 -5.99
C ASN A 93 -7.32 -10.71 -6.93
N GLN A 94 -7.57 -10.94 -8.22
CA GLN A 94 -7.85 -9.86 -9.17
C GLN A 94 -9.15 -9.13 -8.84
N ASP A 95 -10.22 -9.84 -8.49
CA ASP A 95 -11.48 -9.23 -8.06
C ASP A 95 -11.29 -8.39 -6.79
N ALA A 96 -10.56 -8.91 -5.81
CA ALA A 96 -10.26 -8.17 -4.58
C ALA A 96 -9.44 -6.89 -4.85
N ILE A 97 -8.51 -6.94 -5.81
CA ILE A 97 -7.74 -5.77 -6.25
C ILE A 97 -8.62 -4.77 -7.01
N LEU A 98 -9.46 -5.22 -7.94
CA LEU A 98 -10.33 -4.33 -8.70
C LEU A 98 -11.38 -3.64 -7.82
N ARG A 99 -11.96 -4.37 -6.86
CA ARG A 99 -12.87 -3.78 -5.86
C ARG A 99 -12.15 -2.69 -5.06
N LEU A 100 -10.94 -2.98 -4.57
CA LEU A 100 -10.17 -1.98 -3.84
C LEU A 100 -9.86 -0.77 -4.74
N LEU A 101 -9.43 -0.98 -5.98
CA LEU A 101 -9.16 0.13 -6.92
C LEU A 101 -10.40 0.99 -7.18
N ASP A 102 -11.59 0.39 -7.27
CA ASP A 102 -12.87 1.10 -7.42
C ASP A 102 -13.18 1.95 -6.18
N GLU A 103 -13.04 1.37 -4.98
CA GLU A 103 -13.21 2.09 -3.70
C GLU A 103 -12.19 3.23 -3.53
N MET A 104 -11.02 3.15 -4.18
CA MET A 104 -10.00 4.21 -4.17
C MET A 104 -10.30 5.35 -5.14
N GLY A 105 -11.24 5.17 -6.08
CA GLY A 105 -11.62 6.22 -7.04
C GLY A 105 -12.13 7.46 -6.34
N ASP A 106 -13.10 7.30 -5.43
CA ASP A 106 -13.71 8.40 -4.70
C ASP A 106 -12.70 9.12 -3.77
N LEU A 107 -11.78 8.36 -3.17
CA LEU A 107 -10.70 8.94 -2.36
C LEU A 107 -9.76 9.81 -3.20
N ALA A 108 -9.48 9.42 -4.45
CA ALA A 108 -8.62 10.19 -5.35
C ALA A 108 -9.23 11.55 -5.71
N ASP A 109 -10.57 11.65 -5.73
CA ASP A 109 -11.31 12.90 -5.91
C ASP A 109 -11.37 13.75 -4.62
N GLY A 110 -10.81 13.25 -3.51
CA GLY A 110 -10.72 13.94 -2.23
C GLY A 110 -11.94 13.73 -1.34
N ASP A 111 -12.84 12.79 -1.67
CA ASP A 111 -13.92 12.41 -0.78
C ASP A 111 -13.35 11.61 0.41
N LEU A 112 -13.03 12.33 1.47
CA LEU A 112 -12.60 11.72 2.71
C LEU A 112 -13.77 11.11 3.49
N THR A 113 -15.02 11.04 3.01
CA THR A 113 -16.13 10.40 3.73
C THR A 113 -16.24 8.90 3.47
N VAL A 114 -15.59 8.42 2.41
CA VAL A 114 -15.58 7.00 2.04
C VAL A 114 -14.71 6.16 2.97
N THR A 115 -14.88 4.85 2.90
CA THR A 115 -14.08 3.85 3.61
C THR A 115 -13.85 2.65 2.70
N ALA A 116 -12.62 2.16 2.65
CA ALA A 116 -12.29 0.92 1.97
C ALA A 116 -12.85 -0.28 2.76
N THR A 117 -13.41 -1.27 2.07
CA THR A 117 -13.98 -2.46 2.71
C THR A 117 -12.85 -3.39 3.17
N VAL A 118 -12.76 -3.64 4.48
CA VAL A 118 -11.77 -4.56 5.04
C VAL A 118 -12.31 -5.99 4.98
N THR A 119 -11.71 -6.81 4.12
CA THR A 119 -11.99 -8.24 3.96
C THR A 119 -10.81 -9.11 4.40
N GLU A 120 -11.02 -10.41 4.62
CA GLU A 120 -9.93 -11.36 4.90
C GLU A 120 -9.05 -11.69 3.68
N ASP A 121 -9.37 -11.12 2.52
CA ASP A 121 -8.64 -11.28 1.26
C ASP A 121 -7.24 -10.65 1.32
N ILE A 122 -6.44 -10.90 0.28
CA ILE A 122 -5.06 -10.40 0.16
C ILE A 122 -4.95 -8.86 0.24
N THR A 123 -6.03 -8.13 -0.07
CA THR A 123 -6.09 -6.67 -0.03
C THR A 123 -6.56 -6.11 1.31
N GLY A 124 -6.96 -6.94 2.28
CA GLY A 124 -7.50 -6.49 3.56
C GLY A 124 -6.58 -5.56 4.35
N ALA A 125 -5.29 -5.91 4.44
CA ALA A 125 -4.30 -5.07 5.12
C ALA A 125 -4.03 -3.74 4.37
N ILE A 126 -4.21 -3.73 3.05
CA ILE A 126 -4.09 -2.52 2.24
C ILE A 126 -5.31 -1.61 2.51
N ALA A 127 -6.52 -2.18 2.51
CA ALA A 127 -7.74 -1.45 2.85
C ALA A 127 -7.66 -0.82 4.25
N ASP A 128 -7.13 -1.56 5.23
CA ASP A 128 -6.91 -1.05 6.59
C ASP A 128 -5.90 0.13 6.62
N SER A 129 -4.76 -0.03 5.95
CA SER A 129 -3.75 1.03 5.84
C SER A 129 -4.28 2.29 5.14
N VAL A 130 -5.16 2.11 4.15
CA VAL A 130 -5.83 3.23 3.50
C VAL A 130 -6.82 3.90 4.45
N ASN A 131 -7.68 3.15 5.14
CA ASN A 131 -8.63 3.72 6.10
C ASN A 131 -7.91 4.54 7.18
N TYR A 132 -6.79 4.04 7.70
CA TYR A 132 -5.94 4.80 8.60
C TYR A 132 -5.44 6.12 7.98
N THR A 133 -5.04 6.09 6.71
CA THR A 133 -4.61 7.28 5.98
C THR A 133 -5.76 8.27 5.80
N ILE A 134 -6.98 7.80 5.48
CA ILE A 134 -8.18 8.64 5.38
C ILE A 134 -8.44 9.34 6.71
N ASP A 135 -8.39 8.62 7.83
CA ASP A 135 -8.61 9.20 9.17
C ASP A 135 -7.54 10.24 9.54
N ALA A 136 -6.29 9.99 9.18
CA ALA A 136 -5.21 10.97 9.35
C ALA A 136 -5.46 12.24 8.52
N LEU A 137 -5.91 12.09 7.26
CA LEU A 137 -6.26 13.22 6.40
C LEU A 137 -7.48 14.00 6.93
N ARG A 138 -8.52 13.31 7.41
CA ARG A 138 -9.69 13.95 8.06
C ARG A 138 -9.25 14.79 9.25
N SER A 139 -8.38 14.24 10.08
CA SER A 139 -7.83 14.93 11.26
C SER A 139 -7.01 16.16 10.85
N LEU A 140 -6.20 16.05 9.81
CA LEU A 140 -5.42 17.16 9.26
C LEU A 140 -6.34 18.28 8.74
N VAL A 141 -7.37 17.95 7.96
CA VAL A 141 -8.33 18.93 7.42
C VAL A 141 -9.10 19.63 8.55
N ALA A 142 -9.52 18.88 9.57
CA ALA A 142 -10.17 19.45 10.75
C ALA A 142 -9.24 20.43 11.50
N GLN A 143 -7.97 20.09 11.63
CA GLN A 143 -6.97 20.96 12.24
C GLN A 143 -6.73 22.23 11.41
N ILE A 144 -6.62 22.11 10.09
CA ILE A 144 -6.52 23.26 9.18
C ILE A 144 -7.72 24.19 9.37
N ASN A 145 -8.95 23.66 9.38
CA ASN A 145 -10.15 24.46 9.57
C ASN A 145 -10.14 25.21 10.91
N SER A 146 -9.79 24.51 12.01
CA SER A 146 -9.65 25.13 13.33
C SER A 146 -8.60 26.24 13.35
N THR A 147 -7.44 26.02 12.74
CA THR A 147 -6.39 27.05 12.62
C THR A 147 -6.86 28.23 11.78
N THR A 148 -7.58 28.01 10.68
CA THR A 148 -8.16 29.08 9.86
C THR A 148 -9.14 29.94 10.66
N LEU A 149 -9.99 29.32 11.48
CA LEU A 149 -10.91 30.06 12.37
C LEU A 149 -10.16 30.90 13.41
N GLN A 150 -9.10 30.35 14.00
CA GLN A 150 -8.24 31.10 14.95
C GLN A 150 -7.57 32.30 14.27
N VAL A 151 -7.03 32.11 13.06
CA VAL A 151 -6.43 33.20 12.28
C VAL A 151 -7.46 34.27 11.94
N ALA A 152 -8.68 33.88 11.53
CA ALA A 152 -9.76 34.82 11.25
C ALA A 152 -10.15 35.65 12.49
N SER A 153 -10.28 34.99 13.64
CA SER A 153 -10.56 35.67 14.92
C SER A 153 -9.45 36.64 15.31
N ALA A 154 -8.18 36.23 15.21
CA ALA A 154 -7.04 37.07 15.51
C ALA A 154 -6.95 38.29 14.57
N ALA A 155 -7.30 38.10 13.29
CA ALA A 155 -7.38 39.20 12.32
C ALA A 155 -8.49 40.20 12.68
N GLN A 156 -9.66 39.73 13.12
CA GLN A 156 -10.75 40.60 13.59
C GLN A 156 -10.37 41.40 14.85
N GLU A 157 -9.69 40.76 15.82
CA GLU A 157 -9.19 41.43 17.02
C GLU A 157 -8.12 42.48 16.67
N THR A 158 -7.21 42.15 15.76
CA THR A 158 -6.20 43.09 15.26
C THR A 158 -6.85 44.28 14.56
N GLN A 159 -7.88 44.04 13.74
CA GLN A 159 -8.64 45.10 13.08
C GLN A 159 -9.32 46.03 14.10
N ALA A 160 -9.98 45.48 15.12
CA ALA A 160 -10.60 46.27 16.18
C ALA A 160 -9.57 47.12 16.93
N THR A 161 -8.41 46.54 17.24
CA THR A 161 -7.30 47.25 17.88
C THR A 161 -6.76 48.38 17.02
N ALA A 162 -6.61 48.16 15.70
CA ALA A 162 -6.17 49.18 14.77
C ALA A 162 -7.16 50.35 14.66
N LEU A 163 -8.47 50.08 14.70
CA LEU A 163 -9.51 51.12 14.73
C LEU A 163 -9.45 51.93 16.02
N HIS A 164 -9.33 51.27 17.18
CA HIS A 164 -9.15 51.96 18.46
C HIS A 164 -7.87 52.82 18.49
N LEU A 165 -6.76 52.30 17.94
CA LEU A 165 -5.51 53.05 17.85
C LEU A 165 -5.64 54.27 16.94
N THR A 166 -6.40 54.16 15.85
CA THR A 166 -6.68 55.29 14.94
C THR A 166 -7.46 56.38 15.65
N ASP A 167 -8.54 56.03 16.35
CA ASP A 167 -9.36 56.96 17.13
C ASP A 167 -8.55 57.64 18.25
N ALA A 168 -7.73 56.86 18.98
CA ALA A 168 -6.84 57.41 20.00
C ALA A 168 -5.77 58.36 19.42
N SER A 169 -5.23 58.04 18.24
CA SER A 169 -4.25 58.89 17.55
C SER A 169 -4.88 60.21 17.08
N GLU A 170 -6.13 60.19 16.64
CA GLU A 170 -6.88 61.40 16.26
C GLU A 170 -7.11 62.30 17.49
N HIS A 171 -7.55 61.72 18.62
CA HIS A 171 -7.67 62.46 19.88
C HIS A 171 -6.33 63.04 20.34
N GLN A 172 -5.24 62.26 20.24
CA GLN A 172 -3.92 62.73 20.61
C GLN A 172 -3.45 63.89 19.72
N ALA A 173 -3.70 63.83 18.42
CA ALA A 173 -3.38 64.91 17.49
C ALA A 173 -4.15 66.20 17.84
N GLN A 174 -5.43 66.07 18.19
CA GLN A 174 -6.26 67.20 18.64
C GLN A 174 -5.70 67.85 19.91
N GLN A 175 -5.35 67.04 20.92
CA GLN A 175 -4.73 67.53 22.16
C GLN A 175 -3.39 68.23 21.92
N ILE A 176 -2.56 67.70 21.02
CA ILE A 176 -1.30 68.35 20.63
C ILE A 176 -1.56 69.73 20.01
N SER A 177 -2.59 69.85 19.16
CA SER A 177 -2.98 71.13 18.57
C SER A 177 -3.41 72.15 19.63
N GLU A 178 -4.24 71.72 20.58
CA GLU A 178 -4.69 72.55 21.71
C GLU A 178 -3.52 73.04 22.58
N VAL A 179 -2.62 72.12 22.94
CA VAL A 179 -1.41 72.46 23.71
C VAL A 179 -0.51 73.43 22.93
N SER A 180 -0.34 73.23 21.62
CA SER A 180 0.44 74.14 20.77
C SER A 180 -0.16 75.56 20.73
N SER A 181 -1.49 75.66 20.68
CA SER A 181 -2.19 76.94 20.77
C SER A 181 -1.97 77.61 22.13
N ALA A 182 -2.10 76.85 23.23
CA ALA A 182 -1.85 77.35 24.58
C ALA A 182 -0.40 77.84 24.75
N ILE A 183 0.59 77.14 24.18
CA ILE A 183 1.99 77.57 24.17
C ILE A 183 2.16 78.91 23.43
N THR A 184 1.48 79.09 22.30
CA THR A 184 1.51 80.35 21.55
C THR A 184 0.91 81.50 22.36
N GLN A 185 -0.21 81.25 23.06
CA GLN A 185 -0.81 82.23 23.98
C GLN A 185 0.11 82.56 25.16
N MET A 186 0.76 81.54 25.75
CA MET A 186 1.74 81.74 26.83
C MET A 186 2.94 82.57 26.37
N ALA A 187 3.47 82.30 25.17
CA ALA A 187 4.57 83.08 24.60
C ALA A 187 4.19 84.56 24.42
N ALA A 188 3.00 84.84 23.88
CA ALA A 188 2.49 86.21 23.76
C ALA A 188 2.30 86.88 25.13
N SER A 189 1.82 86.15 26.14
CA SER A 189 1.71 86.69 27.50
C SER A 189 3.06 86.99 28.13
N ILE A 190 4.08 86.18 27.88
CA ILE A 190 5.45 86.41 28.36
C ILE A 190 6.04 87.67 27.70
N GLU A 191 5.82 87.85 26.39
CA GLU A 191 6.23 89.07 25.67
C GLU A 191 5.60 90.32 26.30
N LEU A 192 4.29 90.30 26.54
CA LEU A 192 3.57 91.40 27.20
C LEU A 192 4.09 91.68 28.62
N VAL A 193 4.36 90.64 29.42
CA VAL A 193 4.92 90.82 30.78
C VAL A 193 6.34 91.42 30.71
N SER A 194 7.15 90.96 29.75
CA SER A 194 8.50 91.48 29.50
C SER A 194 8.47 92.96 29.12
N GLU A 195 7.57 93.36 28.21
CA GLU A 195 7.41 94.75 27.79
C GLU A 195 6.95 95.65 28.95
N ASN A 196 5.97 95.21 29.74
CA ASN A 196 5.50 95.92 30.93
C ASN A 196 6.61 96.09 31.98
N ALA A 197 7.44 95.06 32.20
CA ALA A 197 8.58 95.13 33.11
C ALA A 197 9.67 96.10 32.61
N SER A 198 9.93 96.12 31.30
CA SER A 198 10.85 97.07 30.66
C SER A 198 10.39 98.52 30.85
N GLN A 199 9.12 98.82 30.53
CA GLN A 199 8.53 100.15 30.78
C GLN A 199 8.61 100.56 32.25
N SER A 200 8.31 99.62 33.17
CA SER A 200 8.40 99.89 34.61
C SER A 200 9.84 100.22 35.05
N SER A 201 10.84 99.55 34.48
CA SER A 201 12.26 99.83 34.74
C SER A 201 12.67 101.20 34.19
N GLU A 202 12.19 101.58 33.01
CA GLU A 202 12.44 102.88 32.41
C GLU A 202 11.87 104.02 33.26
N VAL A 203 10.62 103.90 33.71
CA VAL A 203 9.98 104.86 34.62
C VAL A 203 10.76 104.97 35.94
N ALA A 204 11.26 103.86 36.47
CA ALA A 204 12.06 103.85 37.70
C ALA A 204 13.42 104.53 37.54
N LYS A 205 14.05 104.49 36.35
CA LYS A 205 15.31 105.20 36.06
C LYS A 205 15.13 106.70 35.89
N HIS A 206 13.92 107.16 35.58
CA HIS A 206 13.59 108.58 35.38
C HIS A 206 13.00 109.26 36.63
N ARG A 207 13.07 108.61 37.80
CA ARG A 207 12.80 109.20 39.13
C ARG A 207 14.08 109.29 39.95
#